data_AF-A0A085ZEM8-F1
#
_entry.id   AF-A0A085ZEM8-F1
#
_cell.length_a   1.000
_cell.length_b   1.000
_cell.length_c   1.000
_cell.angle_alpha   90.00
_cell.angle_beta   90.00
_cell.angle_gamma   90.00
#
_symmetry.space_group_name_H-M   'P 1'
#
loop_
_entity.id
_entity.type
_entity.pdbx_description
1 polymer ?
#
loop_
_entity_poly.entity_id
_entity_poly.type
_entity_poly.pdbx_seq_one_letter_code
_entity_poly.pdbx_strand_id
1 'polypeptide(L)'
;MNKRETDLIKLKKIIAEKDKDEAYKNAFSFIHTYEEDEEILLLLCQLFESEWHTAHEDMASAFQDISNPITAETLFKVAFSDFEYIRWNEYFTLQRKCTWALADIGTNEAKNYLVQIEQQANETIAKYAIKRLILWDFEFRRKVPVLGKNHYKSFAIALESYSDRLNKLPENGQDIIGYVMKNLDTIDTPPYNYISKEYIVLYLVNEKSTAASIIESQDLEKPDYSSLKANSIQLSFLSIMHHYSLREKENEESVLAVWLKKEDLEEILQKVKPKWNPDYDYFGREIERQTIHLDLTEEDFEKLVKEKIEFVLDTSDFIKEQKQYIDQNQMERLMIPKERIVDFEKPALIDEKWM
;
A
#
# COMPACT_ATOMS: atom_id res chain seq x y z
N MET A 1 -5.03 33.52 -24.42
CA MET A 1 -5.58 32.21 -24.06
C MET A 1 -4.40 31.27 -23.87
N ASN A 2 -4.23 30.70 -22.69
CA ASN A 2 -3.14 29.75 -22.44
C ASN A 2 -3.47 28.38 -23.09
N LYS A 3 -2.51 27.46 -23.09
CA LYS A 3 -2.70 26.13 -23.71
C LYS A 3 -3.88 25.37 -23.09
N ARG A 4 -3.97 25.37 -21.75
CA ARG A 4 -5.07 24.75 -20.99
C ARG A 4 -6.44 25.27 -21.44
N GLU A 5 -6.63 26.58 -21.50
CA GLU A 5 -7.89 27.21 -21.93
C GLU A 5 -8.24 26.82 -23.38
N THR A 6 -7.24 26.74 -24.26
CA THR A 6 -7.42 26.35 -25.66
C THR A 6 -7.86 24.90 -25.79
N ASP A 7 -7.21 24.00 -25.06
CA ASP A 7 -7.54 22.57 -25.07
C ASP A 7 -8.90 22.30 -24.39
N LEU A 8 -9.22 23.02 -23.32
CA LEU A 8 -10.52 22.96 -22.65
C LEU A 8 -11.67 23.36 -23.60
N ILE A 9 -11.49 24.44 -24.37
CA ILE A 9 -12.47 24.85 -25.39
C ILE A 9 -12.58 23.78 -26.49
N LYS A 10 -11.43 23.22 -26.92
CA LYS A 10 -11.41 22.13 -27.91
C LYS A 10 -12.18 20.90 -27.40
N LEU A 11 -11.94 20.46 -26.17
CA LEU A 11 -12.62 19.31 -25.56
C LEU A 11 -14.14 19.56 -25.45
N LYS A 12 -14.55 20.74 -24.96
CA LYS A 12 -15.97 21.13 -24.90
C LYS A 12 -16.62 21.09 -26.28
N LYS A 13 -15.91 21.54 -27.32
CA LYS A 13 -16.38 21.48 -28.72
C LYS A 13 -16.53 20.03 -29.21
N ILE A 14 -15.54 19.17 -28.98
CA ILE A 14 -15.58 17.74 -29.34
C ILE A 14 -16.83 17.06 -28.77
N ILE A 15 -17.10 17.29 -27.48
CA ILE A 15 -18.26 16.72 -26.78
C ILE A 15 -19.58 17.28 -27.35
N ALA A 16 -19.67 18.61 -27.54
CA ALA A 16 -20.89 19.25 -28.03
C ALA A 16 -21.25 18.84 -29.47
N GLU A 17 -20.25 18.70 -30.34
CA GLU A 17 -20.44 18.34 -31.74
C GLU A 17 -20.46 16.81 -31.96
N LYS A 18 -20.13 16.02 -30.93
CA LYS A 18 -19.97 14.56 -31.01
C LYS A 18 -18.99 14.15 -32.12
N ASP A 19 -17.88 14.88 -32.23
CA ASP A 19 -16.85 14.65 -33.24
C ASP A 19 -16.02 13.41 -32.87
N LYS A 20 -16.42 12.24 -33.39
CA LYS A 20 -15.77 10.95 -33.11
C LYS A 20 -14.29 10.92 -33.50
N ASP A 21 -13.91 11.62 -34.57
CA ASP A 21 -12.55 11.56 -35.11
C ASP A 21 -11.63 12.41 -34.24
N GLU A 22 -12.09 13.59 -33.80
CA GLU A 22 -11.34 14.39 -32.84
C GLU A 22 -11.34 13.76 -31.43
N ALA A 23 -12.41 13.09 -31.01
CA ALA A 23 -12.39 12.31 -29.75
C ALA A 23 -11.27 11.27 -29.78
N TYR A 24 -11.21 10.45 -30.84
CA TYR A 24 -10.19 9.41 -31.00
C TYR A 24 -8.76 9.98 -31.03
N LYS A 25 -8.53 11.08 -31.76
CA LYS A 25 -7.19 11.68 -31.89
C LYS A 25 -6.67 12.33 -30.61
N ASN A 26 -7.55 12.91 -29.78
CA ASN A 26 -7.11 13.81 -28.70
C ASN A 26 -7.28 13.20 -27.30
N ALA A 27 -8.27 12.33 -27.07
CA ALA A 27 -8.65 11.90 -25.73
C ALA A 27 -7.47 11.31 -24.92
N PHE A 28 -6.72 10.37 -25.53
CA PHE A 28 -5.55 9.76 -24.89
C PHE A 28 -4.51 10.81 -24.43
N SER A 29 -4.12 11.71 -25.34
CA SER A 29 -3.14 12.76 -25.05
C SER A 29 -3.64 13.74 -23.99
N PHE A 30 -4.92 14.10 -24.03
CA PHE A 30 -5.52 14.99 -23.05
C PHE A 30 -5.54 14.39 -21.65
N ILE A 31 -5.85 13.08 -21.50
CA ILE A 31 -5.82 12.39 -20.20
C ILE A 31 -4.43 12.52 -19.55
N HIS A 32 -3.35 12.23 -20.30
CA HIS A 32 -1.99 12.36 -19.76
C HIS A 32 -1.54 13.81 -19.54
N THR A 33 -1.92 14.72 -20.44
CA THR A 33 -1.50 16.12 -20.32
C THR A 33 -2.12 16.80 -19.09
N TYR A 34 -3.30 16.36 -18.70
CA TYR A 34 -4.15 16.98 -17.69
C TYR A 34 -4.45 16.01 -16.53
N GLU A 35 -3.48 15.17 -16.17
CA GLU A 35 -3.62 14.09 -15.18
C GLU A 35 -3.99 14.56 -13.74
N GLU A 36 -3.76 15.84 -13.43
CA GLU A 36 -4.11 16.49 -12.15
C GLU A 36 -5.20 17.59 -12.30
N ASP A 37 -5.77 17.78 -13.50
CA ASP A 37 -6.75 18.84 -13.76
C ASP A 37 -8.19 18.29 -13.66
N GLU A 38 -8.79 18.45 -12.49
CA GLU A 38 -10.12 17.88 -12.21
C GLU A 38 -11.20 18.32 -13.22
N GLU A 39 -11.21 19.59 -13.66
CA GLU A 39 -12.22 20.07 -14.62
C GLU A 39 -12.11 19.34 -15.95
N ILE A 40 -10.89 19.21 -16.48
CA ILE A 40 -10.65 18.55 -17.77
C ILE A 40 -10.86 17.04 -17.63
N LEU A 41 -10.43 16.42 -16.53
CA LEU A 41 -10.63 14.99 -16.29
C LEU A 41 -12.11 14.61 -16.18
N LEU A 42 -12.94 15.44 -15.54
CA LEU A 42 -14.38 15.21 -15.47
C LEU A 42 -15.03 15.28 -16.86
N LEU A 43 -14.59 16.20 -17.73
CA LEU A 43 -15.04 16.24 -19.12
C LEU A 43 -14.56 15.02 -19.92
N LEU A 44 -13.34 14.53 -19.66
CA LEU A 44 -12.84 13.31 -20.28
C LEU A 44 -13.57 12.06 -19.76
N CYS A 45 -14.02 12.04 -18.50
CA CYS A 45 -14.91 11.02 -17.97
C CYS A 45 -16.27 11.05 -18.68
N GLN A 46 -16.87 12.24 -18.86
CA GLN A 46 -18.10 12.39 -19.63
C GLN A 46 -17.94 11.90 -21.08
N LEU A 47 -16.80 12.21 -21.71
CA LEU A 47 -16.47 11.69 -23.02
C LEU A 47 -16.40 10.16 -22.97
N PHE A 48 -15.68 9.58 -22.01
CA PHE A 48 -15.51 8.14 -21.87
C PHE A 48 -16.82 7.37 -21.69
N GLU A 49 -17.82 7.91 -21.01
CA GLU A 49 -19.14 7.28 -20.85
C GLU A 49 -20.00 7.34 -22.14
N SER A 50 -19.58 8.12 -23.14
CA SER A 50 -20.39 8.37 -24.34
C SER A 50 -20.32 7.26 -25.39
N GLU A 51 -21.46 6.93 -26.01
CA GLU A 51 -21.57 5.84 -26.99
C GLU A 51 -21.21 6.23 -28.44
N TRP A 52 -21.01 7.52 -28.74
CA TRP A 52 -20.91 8.05 -30.11
C TRP A 52 -19.50 7.96 -30.73
N HIS A 53 -18.52 7.39 -30.02
CA HIS A 53 -17.15 7.19 -30.49
C HIS A 53 -16.62 5.80 -30.13
N THR A 54 -15.38 5.50 -30.53
CA THR A 54 -14.73 4.19 -30.31
C THR A 54 -13.40 4.30 -29.55
N ALA A 55 -13.10 5.45 -28.94
CA ALA A 55 -11.84 5.71 -28.26
C ALA A 55 -11.69 5.02 -26.89
N HIS A 56 -12.70 4.29 -26.42
CA HIS A 56 -12.78 3.82 -25.03
C HIS A 56 -11.61 2.96 -24.60
N GLU A 57 -11.12 2.06 -25.45
CA GLU A 57 -10.01 1.20 -25.05
C GLU A 57 -8.70 1.97 -24.84
N ASP A 58 -8.46 3.03 -25.60
CA ASP A 58 -7.28 3.90 -25.44
C ASP A 58 -7.46 4.79 -24.21
N MET A 59 -8.66 5.34 -24.00
CA MET A 59 -8.98 6.12 -22.82
C MET A 59 -8.85 5.31 -21.52
N ALA A 60 -9.34 4.07 -21.50
CA ALA A 60 -9.21 3.17 -20.35
C ALA A 60 -7.73 2.88 -20.02
N SER A 61 -6.88 2.75 -21.05
CA SER A 61 -5.43 2.61 -20.87
C SER A 61 -4.80 3.89 -20.32
N ALA A 62 -5.15 5.07 -20.85
CA ALA A 62 -4.64 6.34 -20.32
C ALA A 62 -5.08 6.58 -18.86
N PHE A 63 -6.33 6.25 -18.51
CA PHE A 63 -6.81 6.33 -17.13
C PHE A 63 -6.11 5.36 -16.19
N GLN A 64 -5.81 4.14 -16.67
CA GLN A 64 -4.97 3.20 -15.92
C GLN A 64 -3.58 3.80 -15.66
N ASP A 65 -2.95 4.36 -16.68
CA ASP A 65 -1.59 4.91 -16.58
C ASP A 65 -1.50 6.06 -15.57
N ILE A 66 -2.49 6.97 -15.55
CA ILE A 66 -2.52 8.08 -14.59
C ILE A 66 -3.02 7.65 -13.20
N SER A 67 -3.78 6.55 -13.10
CA SER A 67 -4.32 6.01 -11.85
C SER A 67 -5.06 7.03 -10.96
N ASN A 68 -5.66 8.07 -11.55
CA ASN A 68 -6.29 9.15 -10.80
C ASN A 68 -7.66 8.70 -10.21
N PRO A 69 -7.89 8.85 -8.88
CA PRO A 69 -9.13 8.43 -8.23
C PRO A 69 -10.42 9.01 -8.80
N ILE A 70 -10.41 10.21 -9.38
CA ILE A 70 -11.60 10.86 -9.97
C ILE A 70 -12.22 10.03 -11.10
N THR A 71 -11.44 9.14 -11.70
CA THR A 71 -11.85 8.30 -12.83
C THR A 71 -12.51 6.99 -12.39
N ALA A 72 -12.47 6.64 -11.09
CA ALA A 72 -12.88 5.33 -10.58
C ALA A 72 -14.35 5.00 -10.89
N GLU A 73 -15.27 5.91 -10.58
CA GLU A 73 -16.70 5.70 -10.82
C GLU A 73 -16.99 5.49 -12.32
N THR A 74 -16.38 6.31 -13.18
CA THR A 74 -16.53 6.25 -14.63
C THR A 74 -15.98 4.92 -15.20
N LEU A 75 -14.82 4.47 -14.73
CA LEU A 75 -14.26 3.16 -15.10
C LEU A 75 -15.16 2.01 -14.67
N PHE A 76 -15.75 2.10 -13.48
CA PHE A 76 -16.74 1.12 -13.02
C PHE A 76 -17.98 1.09 -13.91
N LYS A 77 -18.56 2.24 -14.25
CA LYS A 77 -19.71 2.33 -15.18
C LYS A 77 -19.38 1.71 -16.53
N VAL A 78 -18.23 2.06 -17.11
CA VAL A 78 -17.83 1.55 -18.43
C VAL A 78 -17.43 0.06 -18.37
N ALA A 79 -17.04 -0.48 -17.22
CA ALA A 79 -16.85 -1.92 -17.05
C ALA A 79 -18.15 -2.73 -17.24
N PHE A 80 -19.32 -2.10 -17.15
CA PHE A 80 -20.63 -2.69 -17.42
C PHE A 80 -21.26 -2.21 -18.73
N SER A 81 -20.55 -1.43 -19.55
CA SER A 81 -21.11 -0.92 -20.80
C SER A 81 -21.24 -2.02 -21.87
N ASP A 82 -22.20 -1.83 -22.76
CA ASP A 82 -22.52 -2.71 -23.88
C ASP A 82 -22.57 -1.90 -25.19
N PHE A 83 -21.50 -1.13 -25.45
CA PHE A 83 -21.42 -0.28 -26.65
C PHE A 83 -21.53 -1.13 -27.92
N GLU A 84 -22.28 -0.65 -28.90
CA GLU A 84 -22.64 -1.40 -30.11
C GLU A 84 -21.41 -2.00 -30.84
N TYR A 85 -20.32 -1.24 -30.89
CA TYR A 85 -19.10 -1.63 -31.62
C TYR A 85 -18.25 -2.71 -30.93
N ILE A 86 -18.52 -3.03 -29.65
CA ILE A 86 -17.78 -4.06 -28.88
C ILE A 86 -18.61 -5.29 -28.49
N ARG A 87 -19.91 -5.33 -28.79
CA ARG A 87 -20.81 -6.44 -28.39
C ARG A 87 -20.34 -7.83 -28.80
N TRP A 88 -19.64 -7.91 -29.93
CA TRP A 88 -19.14 -9.17 -30.49
C TRP A 88 -17.80 -9.61 -29.89
N ASN A 89 -17.21 -8.82 -28.99
CA ASN A 89 -15.92 -9.11 -28.37
C ASN A 89 -16.08 -10.00 -27.13
N GLU A 90 -15.98 -11.32 -27.34
CA GLU A 90 -16.04 -12.32 -26.25
C GLU A 90 -14.86 -12.22 -25.25
N TYR A 91 -13.80 -11.47 -25.57
CA TYR A 91 -12.67 -11.21 -24.67
C TYR A 91 -12.91 -10.04 -23.72
N PHE A 92 -13.96 -9.23 -23.92
CA PHE A 92 -14.29 -8.09 -23.06
C PHE A 92 -13.09 -7.16 -22.80
N THR A 93 -12.33 -6.83 -23.85
CA THR A 93 -11.04 -6.12 -23.72
C THR A 93 -11.19 -4.78 -23.00
N LEU A 94 -12.23 -4.00 -23.30
CA LEU A 94 -12.51 -2.73 -22.63
C LEU A 94 -12.82 -2.94 -21.15
N GLN A 95 -13.70 -3.87 -20.81
CA GLN A 95 -14.10 -4.14 -19.42
C GLN A 95 -12.93 -4.70 -18.62
N ARG A 96 -12.06 -5.51 -19.24
CA ARG A 96 -10.78 -5.94 -18.66
C ARG A 96 -9.90 -4.73 -18.33
N LYS A 97 -9.70 -3.81 -19.27
CA LYS A 97 -8.91 -2.59 -19.06
C LYS A 97 -9.49 -1.74 -17.93
N CYS A 98 -10.81 -1.56 -17.88
CA CYS A 98 -11.48 -0.84 -16.80
C CYS A 98 -11.26 -1.51 -15.43
N THR A 99 -11.39 -2.84 -15.38
CA THR A 99 -11.12 -3.64 -14.17
C THR A 99 -9.67 -3.50 -13.70
N TRP A 100 -8.72 -3.46 -14.64
CA TRP A 100 -7.30 -3.29 -14.31
C TRP A 100 -6.99 -1.86 -13.86
N ALA A 101 -7.56 -0.86 -14.53
CA ALA A 101 -7.48 0.54 -14.15
C ALA A 101 -8.02 0.77 -12.73
N LEU A 102 -9.19 0.22 -12.39
CA LEU A 102 -9.75 0.26 -11.04
C LEU A 102 -8.78 -0.34 -10.01
N ALA A 103 -8.18 -1.48 -10.34
CA ALA A 103 -7.17 -2.04 -9.46
C ALA A 103 -5.99 -1.08 -9.28
N ASP A 104 -5.54 -0.44 -10.37
CA ASP A 104 -4.37 0.42 -10.43
C ASP A 104 -4.56 1.77 -9.73
N ILE A 105 -5.79 2.28 -9.67
CA ILE A 105 -6.19 3.39 -8.79
C ILE A 105 -5.93 3.08 -7.30
N GLY A 106 -6.13 1.83 -6.86
CA GLY A 106 -5.68 1.37 -5.54
C GLY A 106 -6.41 1.96 -4.32
N THR A 107 -7.48 2.74 -4.49
CA THR A 107 -8.31 3.26 -3.39
C THR A 107 -9.28 2.20 -2.85
N ASN A 108 -9.79 2.40 -1.63
CA ASN A 108 -10.83 1.53 -1.05
C ASN A 108 -12.12 1.55 -1.90
N GLU A 109 -12.47 2.72 -2.45
CA GLU A 109 -13.61 2.86 -3.36
C GLU A 109 -13.41 2.00 -4.62
N ALA A 110 -12.24 2.08 -5.26
CA ALA A 110 -11.96 1.26 -6.43
C ALA A 110 -11.94 -0.25 -6.11
N LYS A 111 -11.48 -0.64 -4.91
CA LYS A 111 -11.60 -2.03 -4.41
C LYS A 111 -13.07 -2.46 -4.32
N ASN A 112 -13.93 -1.61 -3.77
CA ASN A 112 -15.37 -1.89 -3.66
C ASN A 112 -16.03 -2.03 -5.03
N TYR A 113 -15.62 -1.24 -6.03
CA TYR A 113 -16.07 -1.43 -7.42
C TYR A 113 -15.62 -2.78 -8.00
N LEU A 114 -14.40 -3.24 -7.73
CA LEU A 114 -13.98 -4.59 -8.14
C LEU A 114 -14.81 -5.70 -7.50
N VAL A 115 -15.14 -5.59 -6.21
CA VAL A 115 -16.03 -6.55 -5.53
C VAL A 115 -17.41 -6.57 -6.20
N GLN A 116 -17.94 -5.40 -6.57
CA GLN A 116 -19.20 -5.32 -7.31
C GLN A 116 -19.11 -5.94 -8.71
N ILE A 117 -17.99 -5.72 -9.44
CA ILE A 117 -17.74 -6.34 -10.74
C ILE A 117 -17.69 -7.87 -10.60
N GLU A 118 -16.97 -8.41 -9.61
CA GLU A 118 -16.94 -9.84 -9.31
C GLU A 118 -18.34 -10.43 -9.13
N GLN A 119 -19.21 -9.73 -8.38
CA GLN A 119 -20.53 -10.23 -8.01
C GLN A 119 -21.58 -10.09 -9.12
N GLN A 120 -21.49 -9.05 -9.94
CA GLN A 120 -22.58 -8.63 -10.83
C GLN A 120 -22.27 -8.83 -12.32
N ALA A 121 -20.99 -8.90 -12.71
CA ALA A 121 -20.62 -9.04 -14.12
C ALA A 121 -20.73 -10.50 -14.60
N ASN A 122 -20.60 -10.70 -15.92
CA ASN A 122 -20.53 -12.05 -16.49
C ASN A 122 -19.24 -12.77 -16.05
N GLU A 123 -19.21 -14.10 -16.24
CA GLU A 123 -18.12 -14.96 -15.77
C GLU A 123 -16.72 -14.50 -16.22
N THR A 124 -16.57 -14.01 -17.45
CA THR A 124 -15.28 -13.57 -17.99
C THR A 124 -14.80 -12.28 -17.34
N ILE A 125 -15.68 -11.29 -17.18
CA ILE A 125 -15.33 -10.02 -16.53
C ILE A 125 -15.07 -10.24 -15.04
N ALA A 126 -15.91 -11.04 -14.37
CA ALA A 126 -15.73 -11.38 -12.95
C ALA A 126 -14.37 -12.03 -12.69
N LYS A 127 -13.88 -12.91 -13.58
CA LYS A 127 -12.54 -13.51 -13.49
C LYS A 127 -11.41 -12.47 -13.48
N TYR A 128 -11.55 -11.35 -14.21
CA TYR A 128 -10.57 -10.27 -14.15
C TYR A 128 -10.57 -9.58 -12.79
N ALA A 129 -11.75 -9.31 -12.22
CA ALA A 129 -11.87 -8.68 -10.91
C ALA A 129 -11.31 -9.58 -9.80
N ILE A 130 -11.71 -10.86 -9.78
CA ILE A 130 -11.20 -11.88 -8.85
C ILE A 130 -9.67 -11.93 -8.87
N LYS A 131 -9.07 -11.96 -10.07
CA LYS A 131 -7.61 -11.97 -10.21
C LYS A 131 -6.96 -10.75 -9.55
N ARG A 132 -7.54 -9.56 -9.70
CA ARG A 132 -7.01 -8.33 -9.08
C ARG A 132 -7.28 -8.29 -7.57
N LEU A 133 -8.41 -8.80 -7.10
CA LEU A 133 -8.76 -8.87 -5.67
C LEU A 133 -7.86 -9.84 -4.90
N ILE A 134 -7.60 -11.04 -5.44
CA ILE A 134 -6.68 -12.01 -4.84
C ILE A 134 -5.28 -11.41 -4.69
N LEU A 135 -4.85 -10.65 -5.71
CA LEU A 135 -3.54 -10.01 -5.74
C LEU A 135 -3.56 -8.59 -5.12
N TRP A 136 -4.66 -8.16 -4.50
CA TRP A 136 -4.85 -6.76 -4.13
C TRP A 136 -3.71 -6.23 -3.26
N ASP A 137 -3.37 -6.94 -2.18
CA ASP A 137 -2.31 -6.54 -1.25
C ASP A 137 -0.92 -6.59 -1.90
N PHE A 138 -0.71 -7.50 -2.86
CA PHE A 138 0.54 -7.61 -3.61
C PHE A 138 0.70 -6.45 -4.61
N GLU A 139 -0.36 -6.16 -5.36
CA GLU A 139 -0.42 -5.11 -6.38
C GLU A 139 -0.44 -3.71 -5.76
N PHE A 140 -1.00 -3.56 -4.56
CA PHE A 140 -1.00 -2.31 -3.81
C PHE A 140 0.43 -1.78 -3.61
N ARG A 141 1.42 -2.66 -3.38
CA ARG A 141 2.84 -2.27 -3.25
C ARG A 141 3.46 -1.69 -4.52
N ARG A 142 2.86 -1.91 -5.69
CA ARG A 142 3.33 -1.32 -6.96
C ARG A 142 2.84 0.11 -7.18
N LYS A 143 1.85 0.56 -6.39
CA LYS A 143 1.01 1.74 -6.68
C LYS A 143 1.17 2.85 -5.67
N VAL A 144 1.96 2.62 -4.63
CA VAL A 144 2.34 3.64 -3.66
C VAL A 144 3.85 3.73 -3.56
N PRO A 145 4.40 4.86 -3.09
CA PRO A 145 5.79 4.94 -2.70
C PRO A 145 6.13 3.79 -1.73
N VAL A 146 7.31 3.20 -1.91
CA VAL A 146 7.77 2.11 -1.05
C VAL A 146 9.14 2.43 -0.48
N LEU A 147 9.38 2.01 0.75
CA LEU A 147 10.68 2.03 1.40
C LEU A 147 11.33 0.63 1.30
N GLY A 148 12.59 0.58 0.86
CA GLY A 148 13.40 -0.66 0.89
C GLY A 148 13.36 -1.57 -0.34
N LYS A 149 13.04 -1.07 -1.55
CA LYS A 149 12.98 -1.89 -2.77
C LYS A 149 14.37 -2.45 -3.16
N ASN A 150 14.70 -3.66 -2.71
CA ASN A 150 15.92 -4.37 -3.10
C ASN A 150 15.65 -5.42 -4.21
N HIS A 151 16.70 -5.86 -4.93
CA HIS A 151 16.64 -6.86 -5.99
C HIS A 151 16.34 -8.28 -5.45
N TYR A 152 16.60 -8.52 -4.17
CA TYR A 152 16.30 -9.77 -3.50
C TYR A 152 14.92 -9.73 -2.85
N LYS A 153 14.06 -10.69 -3.25
CA LYS A 153 12.80 -11.07 -2.58
C LYS A 153 11.92 -9.88 -2.18
N SER A 154 11.10 -9.30 -3.06
CA SER A 154 9.88 -8.48 -2.80
C SER A 154 9.54 -7.94 -1.37
N PHE A 155 10.50 -7.49 -0.56
CA PHE A 155 10.38 -6.99 0.81
C PHE A 155 10.48 -5.48 0.73
N ALA A 156 9.36 -4.81 0.96
CA ALA A 156 9.28 -3.36 0.95
C ALA A 156 8.11 -2.92 1.82
N ILE A 157 8.24 -1.73 2.40
CA ILE A 157 7.19 -1.09 3.20
C ILE A 157 6.43 -0.13 2.30
N ALA A 158 5.17 -0.44 2.02
CA ALA A 158 4.26 0.47 1.33
C ALA A 158 3.95 1.66 2.23
N LEU A 159 4.04 2.85 1.65
CA LEU A 159 3.83 4.11 2.36
C LEU A 159 2.45 4.70 2.02
N GLU A 160 1.91 5.52 2.92
CA GLU A 160 0.74 6.36 2.69
C GLU A 160 0.96 7.75 3.30
N SER A 161 0.13 8.72 2.91
CA SER A 161 0.15 10.03 3.56
C SER A 161 -0.34 9.90 5.00
N TYR A 162 0.15 10.76 5.89
CA TYR A 162 -0.32 10.75 7.28
C TYR A 162 -1.85 10.98 7.40
N SER A 163 -2.40 11.86 6.56
CA SER A 163 -3.84 12.14 6.50
C SER A 163 -4.66 10.88 6.16
N ASP A 164 -4.16 10.03 5.27
CA ASP A 164 -4.84 8.79 4.89
C ASP A 164 -4.88 7.77 6.03
N ARG A 165 -3.84 7.71 6.87
CA ARG A 165 -3.77 6.81 8.03
C ARG A 165 -4.82 7.17 9.08
N LEU A 166 -5.01 8.47 9.34
CA LEU A 166 -5.97 8.94 10.34
C LEU A 166 -7.39 8.42 10.08
N ASN A 167 -7.77 8.27 8.82
CA ASN A 167 -9.10 7.79 8.44
C ASN A 167 -9.26 6.26 8.54
N LYS A 168 -8.19 5.51 8.78
CA LYS A 168 -8.17 4.03 8.67
C LYS A 168 -7.97 3.31 10.00
N LEU A 169 -7.41 3.98 10.99
CA LEU A 169 -7.13 3.40 12.32
C LEU A 169 -8.08 3.97 13.37
N PRO A 170 -8.50 3.18 14.36
CA PRO A 170 -9.39 3.64 15.43
C PRO A 170 -8.72 4.73 16.27
N GLU A 171 -9.46 5.71 16.79
CA GLU A 171 -8.88 6.81 17.57
C GLU A 171 -8.55 6.42 19.02
N ASN A 172 -9.17 5.34 19.52
CA ASN A 172 -9.04 4.83 20.89
C ASN A 172 -9.09 3.29 20.92
N GLY A 173 -8.75 2.71 22.07
CA GLY A 173 -8.78 1.25 22.29
C GLY A 173 -7.39 0.61 22.25
N GLN A 174 -7.37 -0.71 22.41
CA GLN A 174 -6.16 -1.53 22.38
C GLN A 174 -6.12 -2.32 21.08
N ASP A 175 -5.21 -1.95 20.18
CA ASP A 175 -5.10 -2.58 18.87
C ASP A 175 -3.65 -2.99 18.57
N ILE A 176 -3.49 -4.20 18.05
CA ILE A 176 -2.21 -4.62 17.49
C ILE A 176 -2.13 -4.01 16.10
N ILE A 177 -1.30 -2.98 15.94
CA ILE A 177 -1.12 -2.26 14.68
C ILE A 177 0.30 -2.50 14.18
N GLY A 178 0.42 -2.81 12.90
CA GLY A 178 1.73 -2.92 12.27
C GLY A 178 1.65 -2.97 10.76
N TYR A 179 2.83 -3.01 10.13
CA TYR A 179 2.91 -3.21 8.70
C TYR A 179 2.86 -4.70 8.33
N VAL A 180 1.76 -5.14 7.68
CA VAL A 180 1.58 -6.52 7.20
C VAL A 180 1.65 -6.61 5.68
N MET A 181 2.58 -7.40 5.15
CA MET A 181 2.67 -7.65 3.72
C MET A 181 2.38 -9.11 3.38
N LYS A 182 1.73 -9.33 2.25
CA LYS A 182 1.61 -10.65 1.64
C LYS A 182 2.67 -10.83 0.56
N ASN A 183 3.45 -11.89 0.67
CA ASN A 183 4.29 -12.35 -0.42
C ASN A 183 3.70 -13.62 -1.03
N LEU A 184 3.91 -13.81 -2.33
CA LEU A 184 3.49 -15.01 -3.05
C LEU A 184 4.73 -15.84 -3.36
N ASP A 185 4.79 -17.02 -2.79
CA ASP A 185 5.78 -18.02 -3.19
C ASP A 185 5.15 -18.95 -4.23
N THR A 186 5.86 -19.16 -5.33
CA THR A 186 5.50 -20.15 -6.34
C THR A 186 5.81 -21.54 -5.82
N ILE A 187 4.82 -22.44 -5.81
CA ILE A 187 5.11 -23.86 -5.70
C ILE A 187 5.58 -24.33 -7.09
N ASP A 188 6.77 -24.91 -7.18
CA ASP A 188 7.42 -25.40 -8.41
C ASP A 188 6.75 -26.65 -9.04
N THR A 189 5.42 -26.76 -8.94
CA THR A 189 4.66 -27.82 -9.61
C THR A 189 3.38 -27.27 -10.25
N PRO A 190 3.20 -27.44 -11.57
CA PRO A 190 1.95 -27.13 -12.26
C PRO A 190 0.76 -27.92 -11.68
N PRO A 191 -0.46 -27.35 -11.64
CA PRO A 191 -0.79 -25.96 -11.94
C PRO A 191 -0.18 -25.04 -10.88
N TYR A 192 0.43 -23.92 -11.29
CA TYR A 192 1.12 -22.98 -10.39
C TYR A 192 0.22 -22.60 -9.21
N ASN A 193 0.37 -23.32 -8.11
CA ASN A 193 -0.30 -23.02 -6.86
C ASN A 193 0.59 -22.01 -6.14
N TYR A 194 0.03 -20.86 -5.82
CA TYR A 194 0.72 -19.86 -5.02
C TYR A 194 0.36 -20.08 -3.56
N ILE A 195 1.38 -20.14 -2.69
CA ILE A 195 1.15 -20.01 -1.25
C ILE A 195 1.37 -18.54 -0.92
N SER A 196 0.33 -17.88 -0.41
CA SER A 196 0.48 -16.57 0.19
C SER A 196 1.08 -16.73 1.58
N LYS A 197 2.19 -16.04 1.83
CA LYS A 197 2.79 -15.89 3.16
C LYS A 197 2.59 -14.48 3.64
N GLU A 198 2.10 -14.32 4.87
CA GLU A 198 1.97 -13.02 5.52
C GLU A 198 3.19 -12.74 6.38
N TYR A 199 3.79 -11.57 6.20
CA TYR A 199 4.88 -11.07 7.01
C TYR A 199 4.44 -9.81 7.73
N ILE A 200 4.93 -9.62 8.94
CA ILE A 200 4.77 -8.40 9.72
C ILE A 200 6.14 -7.76 9.96
N VAL A 201 6.16 -6.43 9.93
CA VAL A 201 7.34 -5.65 10.29
C VAL A 201 7.29 -5.31 11.77
N LEU A 202 8.40 -5.57 12.44
CA LEU A 202 8.70 -5.14 13.80
C LEU A 202 9.86 -4.15 13.75
N TYR A 203 9.90 -3.20 14.68
CA TYR A 203 10.93 -2.18 14.77
C TYR A 203 11.76 -2.35 16.04
N LEU A 204 13.08 -2.25 15.89
CA LEU A 204 14.04 -2.27 17.00
C LEU A 204 15.16 -1.25 16.77
N VAL A 205 15.77 -0.79 17.86
CA VAL A 205 16.95 0.10 17.81
C VAL A 205 18.21 -0.72 18.05
N ASN A 206 19.25 -0.48 17.25
CA ASN A 206 20.56 -1.10 17.44
C ASN A 206 21.70 -0.11 17.21
N GLU A 207 22.92 -0.50 17.57
CA GLU A 207 24.12 0.30 17.27
C GLU A 207 24.31 0.40 15.75
N LYS A 208 24.75 1.56 15.28
CA LYS A 208 24.93 1.85 13.85
C LYS A 208 25.96 0.91 13.19
N SER A 209 27.00 0.52 13.92
CA SER A 209 28.00 -0.47 13.49
C SER A 209 27.37 -1.84 13.25
N THR A 210 26.52 -2.30 14.19
CA THR A 210 25.76 -3.54 14.05
C THR A 210 24.82 -3.45 12.85
N ALA A 211 24.02 -2.39 12.75
CA ALA A 211 23.10 -2.19 11.63
C ALA A 211 23.82 -2.27 10.27
N ALA A 212 24.95 -1.57 10.11
CA ALA A 212 25.73 -1.62 8.88
C ALA A 212 26.21 -3.05 8.55
N SER A 213 26.72 -3.79 9.55
CA SER A 213 27.14 -5.18 9.38
C SER A 213 25.98 -6.09 8.96
N ILE A 214 24.79 -5.89 9.52
CA ILE A 214 23.59 -6.66 9.17
C ILE A 214 23.20 -6.40 7.71
N ILE A 215 23.12 -5.13 7.32
CA ILE A 215 22.72 -4.74 5.97
C ILE A 215 23.73 -5.25 4.94
N GLU A 216 25.03 -5.20 5.21
CA GLU A 216 26.07 -5.75 4.33
C GLU A 216 25.97 -7.28 4.19
N SER A 217 25.65 -7.99 5.28
CA SER A 217 25.47 -9.45 5.24
C SER A 217 24.21 -9.88 4.49
N GLN A 218 23.26 -8.98 4.28
CA GLN A 218 21.94 -9.32 3.80
C GLN A 218 21.89 -9.68 2.31
N ASP A 219 22.89 -9.27 1.54
CA ASP A 219 23.05 -9.66 0.14
C ASP A 219 23.66 -11.07 -0.01
N LEU A 220 24.01 -11.74 1.09
CA LEU A 220 24.49 -13.12 1.10
C LEU A 220 23.33 -14.11 0.97
N GLU A 221 23.63 -15.34 0.52
CA GLU A 221 22.65 -16.44 0.43
C GLU A 221 22.01 -16.75 1.80
N LYS A 222 22.77 -16.53 2.88
CA LYS A 222 22.30 -16.57 4.27
C LYS A 222 22.79 -15.34 5.03
N PRO A 223 21.91 -14.36 5.32
CA PRO A 223 22.24 -13.21 6.14
C PRO A 223 22.71 -13.60 7.55
N ASP A 224 23.64 -12.82 8.11
CA ASP A 224 24.13 -13.03 9.47
C ASP A 224 23.50 -12.02 10.42
N TYR A 225 22.52 -12.48 11.18
CA TYR A 225 21.82 -11.68 12.19
C TYR A 225 22.40 -11.84 13.60
N SER A 226 23.50 -12.58 13.78
CA SER A 226 24.01 -12.97 15.10
C SER A 226 24.30 -11.79 16.04
N SER A 227 24.75 -10.66 15.50
CA SER A 227 25.06 -9.43 16.22
C SER A 227 23.84 -8.60 16.62
N LEU A 228 22.65 -8.88 16.08
CA LEU A 228 21.42 -8.21 16.48
C LEU A 228 21.10 -8.47 17.95
N LYS A 229 20.65 -7.40 18.60
CA LYS A 229 20.22 -7.36 19.99
C LYS A 229 19.00 -6.46 20.10
N ALA A 230 18.01 -6.88 20.87
CA ALA A 230 16.93 -5.99 21.27
C ALA A 230 16.42 -6.42 22.64
N ASN A 231 16.22 -5.45 23.52
CA ASN A 231 15.50 -5.62 24.78
C ASN A 231 14.05 -5.15 24.66
N SER A 232 13.71 -4.50 23.56
CA SER A 232 12.37 -4.01 23.31
C SER A 232 12.08 -3.97 21.80
N ILE A 233 10.84 -4.29 21.43
CA ILE A 233 10.36 -4.31 20.05
C ILE A 233 9.02 -3.60 19.95
N GLN A 234 8.87 -2.78 18.92
CA GLN A 234 7.65 -2.03 18.62
C GLN A 234 7.05 -2.44 17.29
N LEU A 235 5.74 -2.35 17.14
CA LEU A 235 5.09 -2.60 15.85
C LEU A 235 4.65 -1.31 15.16
N SER A 236 4.29 -0.27 15.93
CA SER A 236 3.90 1.04 15.41
C SER A 236 5.13 1.86 15.02
N PHE A 237 5.13 2.34 13.78
CA PHE A 237 6.14 3.21 13.21
C PHE A 237 6.21 4.55 13.94
N LEU A 238 5.07 5.16 14.28
CA LEU A 238 5.07 6.43 15.01
C LEU A 238 5.58 6.27 16.43
N SER A 239 5.32 5.12 17.07
CA SER A 239 5.89 4.84 18.39
C SER A 239 7.41 4.69 18.36
N ILE A 240 7.97 3.98 17.36
CA ILE A 240 9.43 3.89 17.24
C ILE A 240 10.05 5.21 16.80
N MET A 241 9.41 5.96 15.90
CA MET A 241 9.86 7.29 15.49
C MET A 241 9.91 8.24 16.69
N HIS A 242 8.87 8.26 17.52
CA HIS A 242 8.83 9.05 18.75
C HIS A 242 9.95 8.63 19.71
N HIS A 243 10.06 7.36 20.07
CA HIS A 243 11.10 6.88 20.99
C HIS A 243 12.51 7.13 20.48
N TYR A 244 12.75 6.94 19.18
CA TYR A 244 14.04 7.21 18.56
C TYR A 244 14.39 8.70 18.64
N SER A 245 13.40 9.58 18.44
CA SER A 245 13.60 11.04 18.51
C SER A 245 13.93 11.58 19.91
N LEU A 246 13.60 10.83 20.96
CA LEU A 246 13.93 11.18 22.35
C LEU A 246 15.35 10.75 22.76
N ARG A 247 16.04 9.94 21.94
CA ARG A 247 17.36 9.42 22.27
C ARG A 247 18.44 10.44 21.94
N GLU A 248 19.29 10.74 22.92
CA GLU A 248 20.41 11.69 22.78
C GLU A 248 21.52 11.21 21.80
N LYS A 249 21.46 9.94 21.38
CA LYS A 249 22.45 9.23 20.56
C LYS A 249 22.02 8.98 19.11
N GLU A 250 21.27 9.89 18.50
CA GLU A 250 20.79 9.76 17.11
C GLU A 250 21.92 9.51 16.07
N ASN A 251 23.17 9.84 16.43
CA ASN A 251 24.36 9.61 15.59
C ASN A 251 25.03 8.24 15.76
N GLU A 252 24.74 7.51 16.84
CA GLU A 252 25.36 6.21 17.18
C GLU A 252 24.41 5.02 16.96
N GLU A 253 23.12 5.27 16.76
CA GLU A 253 22.08 4.24 16.70
C GLU A 253 21.29 4.28 15.40
N SER A 254 20.82 3.11 14.96
CA SER A 254 19.94 2.92 13.81
C SER A 254 18.63 2.28 14.23
N VAL A 255 17.54 2.63 13.54
CA VAL A 255 16.24 1.95 13.64
C VAL A 255 16.11 0.92 12.52
N LEU A 256 15.99 -0.34 12.91
CA LEU A 256 15.85 -1.47 12.01
C LEU A 256 14.39 -1.92 11.97
N ALA A 257 13.83 -2.01 10.76
CA ALA A 257 12.61 -2.75 10.48
C ALA A 257 12.99 -4.21 10.18
N VAL A 258 12.40 -5.17 10.89
CA VAL A 258 12.66 -6.59 10.74
C VAL A 258 11.37 -7.33 10.35
N TRP A 259 11.45 -8.17 9.33
CA TRP A 259 10.32 -8.95 8.83
C TRP A 259 10.31 -10.32 9.50
N LEU A 260 9.19 -10.65 10.12
CA LEU A 260 8.88 -11.98 10.61
C LEU A 260 7.59 -12.46 9.93
N LYS A 261 7.36 -13.77 9.88
CA LYS A 261 6.03 -14.24 9.48
C LYS A 261 5.01 -13.84 10.54
N LYS A 262 3.79 -13.55 10.12
CA LYS A 262 2.70 -13.19 11.05
C LYS A 262 2.44 -14.29 12.08
N GLU A 263 2.52 -15.56 11.66
CA GLU A 263 2.40 -16.73 12.53
C GLU A 263 3.48 -16.78 13.62
N ASP A 264 4.68 -16.26 13.34
CA ASP A 264 5.77 -16.22 14.32
C ASP A 264 5.53 -15.16 15.39
N LEU A 265 4.92 -14.02 15.03
CA LEU A 265 4.46 -13.04 16.00
C LEU A 265 3.37 -13.60 16.91
N GLU A 266 2.43 -14.40 16.38
CA GLU A 266 1.43 -15.08 17.21
C GLU A 266 2.09 -15.95 18.29
N GLU A 267 3.15 -16.68 17.94
CA GLU A 267 3.90 -17.50 18.89
C GLU A 267 4.62 -16.63 19.95
N ILE A 268 5.22 -15.52 19.53
CA ILE A 268 5.88 -14.58 20.46
C ILE A 268 4.87 -14.04 21.48
N LEU A 269 3.69 -13.60 21.02
CA LEU A 269 2.63 -13.07 21.89
C LEU A 269 2.04 -14.10 22.86
N GLN A 270 2.21 -15.40 22.60
CA GLN A 270 1.84 -16.46 23.56
C GLN A 270 2.86 -16.62 24.70
N LYS A 271 4.13 -16.27 24.44
CA LYS A 271 5.25 -16.51 25.37
C LYS A 271 5.68 -15.25 26.10
N VAL A 272 5.50 -14.09 25.48
CA VAL A 272 5.91 -12.78 26.01
C VAL A 272 4.67 -11.95 26.29
N LYS A 273 4.60 -11.38 27.49
CA LYS A 273 3.50 -10.48 27.87
C LYS A 273 3.68 -9.11 27.19
N PRO A 274 2.76 -8.69 26.29
CA PRO A 274 2.83 -7.37 25.70
C PRO A 274 2.50 -6.30 26.74
N LYS A 275 3.07 -5.11 26.56
CA LYS A 275 2.68 -3.88 27.26
C LYS A 275 1.88 -3.01 26.30
N TRP A 276 0.72 -2.56 26.75
CA TRP A 276 -0.09 -1.60 26.04
C TRP A 276 0.37 -0.19 26.39
N ASN A 277 0.93 0.51 25.40
CA ASN A 277 1.38 1.89 25.53
C ASN A 277 0.56 2.80 24.60
N PRO A 278 0.38 4.08 24.94
CA PRO A 278 -0.19 5.05 24.02
C PRO A 278 0.54 5.03 22.67
N ASP A 279 -0.21 5.13 21.58
CA ASP A 279 0.35 5.50 20.27
C ASP A 279 0.58 7.01 20.23
N TYR A 280 1.18 7.49 19.15
CA TYR A 280 1.56 8.89 18.99
C TYR A 280 0.99 9.49 17.69
N ASP A 281 0.75 10.79 17.71
CA ASP A 281 0.65 11.57 16.48
C ASP A 281 2.04 11.92 15.92
N TYR A 282 2.08 12.55 14.74
CA TYR A 282 3.35 12.92 14.11
C TYR A 282 4.13 14.01 14.87
N PHE A 283 3.50 14.75 15.79
CA PHE A 283 4.20 15.67 16.68
C PHE A 283 4.79 14.95 17.91
N GLY A 284 4.58 13.64 18.05
CA GLY A 284 5.00 12.87 19.21
C GLY A 284 4.12 13.09 20.43
N ARG A 285 2.87 13.54 20.25
CA ARG A 285 1.89 13.64 21.34
C ARG A 285 1.14 12.32 21.46
N GLU A 286 0.95 11.87 22.68
CA GLU A 286 0.17 10.66 22.96
C GLU A 286 -1.28 10.82 22.48
N ILE A 287 -1.84 9.74 21.95
CA ILE A 287 -3.27 9.62 21.60
C ILE A 287 -3.93 8.50 22.39
N GLU A 288 -5.27 8.47 22.43
CA GLU A 288 -6.01 7.51 23.27
C GLU A 288 -5.83 6.05 22.84
N ARG A 289 -5.58 5.80 21.56
CA ARG A 289 -5.25 4.47 21.03
C ARG A 289 -3.97 3.94 21.66
N GLN A 290 -3.99 2.67 22.04
CA GLN A 290 -2.85 1.94 22.57
C GLN A 290 -2.35 0.90 21.57
N THR A 291 -1.02 0.75 21.49
CA THR A 291 -0.34 -0.28 20.70
C THR A 291 0.55 -1.14 21.57
N ILE A 292 1.01 -2.27 21.04
CA ILE A 292 1.83 -3.20 21.81
C ILE A 292 3.32 -2.84 21.73
N HIS A 293 3.97 -2.92 22.89
CA HIS A 293 5.41 -2.94 23.08
C HIS A 293 5.80 -4.28 23.70
N LEU A 294 6.74 -4.99 23.08
CA LEU A 294 7.28 -6.24 23.61
C LEU A 294 8.60 -5.97 24.29
N ASP A 295 8.63 -6.08 25.62
CA ASP A 295 9.89 -6.12 26.37
C ASP A 295 10.41 -7.55 26.36
N LEU A 296 11.65 -7.71 25.91
CA LEU A 296 12.30 -9.01 25.73
C LEU A 296 13.55 -9.09 26.57
N THR A 297 13.77 -10.23 27.21
CA THR A 297 15.11 -10.56 27.71
C THR A 297 16.02 -10.89 26.51
N GLU A 298 17.34 -10.84 26.70
CA GLU A 298 18.29 -11.25 25.65
C GLU A 298 18.03 -12.69 25.21
N GLU A 299 17.68 -13.57 26.15
CA GLU A 299 17.32 -14.96 25.88
C GLU A 299 16.03 -15.10 25.06
N ASP A 300 15.00 -14.31 25.36
CA ASP A 300 13.73 -14.31 24.62
C ASP A 300 13.93 -13.78 23.19
N PHE A 301 14.70 -12.71 23.03
CA PHE A 301 15.01 -12.17 21.71
C PHE A 301 15.77 -13.18 20.85
N GLU A 302 16.78 -13.85 21.43
CA GLU A 302 17.55 -14.89 20.76
C GLU A 302 16.66 -16.01 20.25
N LYS A 303 15.83 -16.57 21.14
CA LYS A 303 15.06 -17.79 20.88
C LYS A 303 13.78 -17.56 20.10
N LEU A 304 13.13 -16.42 20.29
CA LEU A 304 11.78 -16.19 19.77
C LEU A 304 11.76 -15.28 18.54
N VAL A 305 12.78 -14.43 18.37
CA VAL A 305 12.76 -13.40 17.31
C VAL A 305 13.91 -13.62 16.34
N LYS A 306 15.16 -13.63 16.80
CA LYS A 306 16.33 -13.51 15.92
C LYS A 306 16.43 -14.61 14.86
N GLU A 307 16.18 -15.87 15.23
CA GLU A 307 16.23 -16.99 14.29
C GLU A 307 15.12 -16.97 13.23
N LYS A 308 14.08 -16.15 13.44
CA LYS A 308 12.88 -16.04 12.59
C LYS A 308 12.88 -14.81 11.68
N ILE A 309 13.92 -13.97 11.77
CA ILE A 309 14.05 -12.78 10.92
C ILE A 309 14.32 -13.23 9.49
N GLU A 310 13.49 -12.74 8.57
CA GLU A 310 13.55 -13.08 7.14
C GLU A 310 14.20 -11.96 6.31
N PHE A 311 14.07 -10.72 6.79
CA PHE A 311 14.66 -9.53 6.17
C PHE A 311 14.79 -8.41 7.20
N VAL A 312 15.73 -7.50 6.96
CA VAL A 312 16.04 -6.34 7.79
C VAL A 312 16.22 -5.12 6.89
N LEU A 313 15.66 -3.98 7.29
CA LEU A 313 15.85 -2.72 6.59
C LEU A 313 16.26 -1.65 7.59
N ASP A 314 17.33 -0.92 7.31
CA ASP A 314 17.64 0.29 8.05
C ASP A 314 16.68 1.40 7.60
N THR A 315 15.89 1.89 8.55
CA THR A 315 14.86 2.93 8.33
C THR A 315 15.28 4.29 8.87
N SER A 316 16.50 4.42 9.38
CA SER A 316 16.97 5.61 10.10
C SER A 316 16.95 6.87 9.23
N ASP A 317 17.42 6.77 7.99
CA ASP A 317 17.45 7.91 7.06
C ASP A 317 16.03 8.34 6.68
N PHE A 318 15.10 7.38 6.53
CA PHE A 318 13.69 7.66 6.27
C PHE A 318 13.04 8.37 7.46
N ILE A 319 13.28 7.91 8.69
CA ILE A 319 12.79 8.57 9.92
C ILE A 319 13.32 10.00 10.02
N LYS A 320 14.61 10.21 9.73
CA LYS A 320 15.23 11.54 9.73
C LYS A 320 14.60 12.47 8.69
N GLU A 321 14.32 11.96 7.49
CA GLU A 321 13.61 12.70 6.46
C GLU A 321 12.19 13.09 6.89
N GLN A 322 11.43 12.14 7.44
CA GLN A 322 10.05 12.42 7.91
C GLN A 322 10.04 13.46 9.03
N LYS A 323 11.02 13.39 9.95
CA LYS A 323 11.22 14.40 11.00
C LYS A 323 11.52 15.79 10.42
N GLN A 324 12.35 15.88 9.38
CA GLN A 324 12.62 17.16 8.72
C GLN A 324 11.36 17.78 8.12
N TYR A 325 10.45 16.99 7.53
CA TYR A 325 9.17 17.50 7.05
C TYR A 325 8.31 18.06 8.19
N ILE A 326 8.30 17.40 9.35
CA ILE A 326 7.58 17.88 10.54
C ILE A 326 8.19 19.20 11.04
N ASP A 327 9.52 19.26 11.19
CA ASP A 327 10.23 20.43 11.69
C ASP A 327 10.09 21.65 10.76
N GLN A 328 9.95 21.42 9.44
CA GLN A 328 9.77 22.47 8.42
C GLN A 328 8.31 22.83 8.15
N ASN A 329 7.37 22.27 8.91
CA ASN A 329 5.95 22.46 8.73
C ASN A 329 5.40 22.00 7.34
N GLN A 330 5.98 20.95 6.73
CA GLN A 330 5.65 20.37 5.42
C GLN A 330 4.86 19.05 5.53
N MET A 331 3.71 19.07 6.20
CA MET A 331 2.91 17.87 6.53
C MET A 331 2.36 17.15 5.31
N GLU A 332 2.15 17.88 4.21
CA GLU A 332 1.71 17.34 2.93
C GLU A 332 2.73 16.37 2.30
N ARG A 333 3.99 16.41 2.75
CA ARG A 333 5.06 15.51 2.31
C ARG A 333 5.28 14.32 3.23
N LEU A 334 4.63 14.31 4.40
CA LEU A 334 4.83 13.28 5.40
C LEU A 334 4.27 11.95 4.93
N MET A 335 5.18 10.99 4.74
CA MET A 335 4.86 9.63 4.36
C MET A 335 5.17 8.70 5.53
N ILE A 336 4.30 7.72 5.76
CA ILE A 336 4.47 6.74 6.83
C ILE A 336 4.16 5.34 6.31
N PRO A 337 4.69 4.29 6.95
CA PRO A 337 4.26 2.93 6.70
C PRO A 337 2.74 2.83 6.75
N LYS A 338 2.13 2.26 5.72
CA LYS A 338 0.70 2.03 5.65
C LYS A 338 0.35 0.90 6.62
N GLU A 339 0.23 1.18 7.90
CA GLU A 339 -0.07 0.22 8.96
C GLU A 339 -1.57 -0.09 9.03
N ARG A 340 -1.91 -1.25 9.58
CA ARG A 340 -3.31 -1.67 9.82
C ARG A 340 -3.41 -2.45 11.11
N ILE A 341 -4.64 -2.59 11.61
CA ILE A 341 -4.96 -3.58 12.63
C ILE A 341 -4.55 -4.97 12.12
N VAL A 342 -3.85 -5.71 12.96
CA VAL A 342 -3.35 -7.06 12.67
C VAL A 342 -4.36 -8.06 13.20
N ASP A 343 -5.20 -8.57 12.31
CA ASP A 343 -6.22 -9.56 12.67
C ASP A 343 -5.59 -10.95 12.81
N PHE A 344 -5.65 -11.54 13.99
CA PHE A 344 -5.32 -12.95 14.20
C PHE A 344 -6.62 -13.77 14.14
N GLU A 345 -6.71 -14.75 13.26
CA GLU A 345 -7.95 -15.51 12.98
C GLU A 345 -8.51 -16.28 14.20
N LYS A 346 -7.76 -16.31 15.33
CA LYS A 346 -8.17 -16.91 16.60
C LYS A 346 -8.46 -15.81 17.64
N PRO A 347 -9.74 -15.58 18.01
CA PRO A 347 -10.11 -14.59 19.04
C PRO A 347 -9.49 -14.86 20.42
N ALA A 348 -9.06 -16.10 20.70
CA ALA A 348 -8.63 -16.55 22.02
C ALA A 348 -7.28 -15.98 22.51
N LEU A 349 -6.52 -15.27 21.66
CA LEU A 349 -5.21 -14.73 22.02
C LEU A 349 -5.27 -13.43 22.83
N ILE A 350 -6.34 -12.65 22.66
CA ILE A 350 -6.43 -11.29 23.21
C ILE A 350 -7.42 -11.22 24.39
N ASP A 351 -8.58 -11.88 24.30
CA ASP A 351 -9.66 -11.71 25.30
C ASP A 351 -9.46 -12.50 26.61
N GLU A 352 -8.99 -13.75 26.58
CA GLU A 352 -8.96 -14.58 27.81
C GLU A 352 -7.68 -14.44 28.63
N LYS A 353 -6.58 -13.95 28.03
CA LYS A 353 -5.25 -13.95 28.65
C LYS A 353 -4.83 -12.58 29.19
N TRP A 354 -5.49 -11.51 28.76
CA TRP A 354 -5.07 -10.13 28.99
C TRP A 354 -6.16 -9.19 29.55
N MET A 355 -7.38 -9.70 29.78
CA MET A 355 -8.29 -9.16 30.81
C MET A 355 -7.79 -9.54 32.21
#